data_AF-A0A1Y2AI97-F1
#
_entry.id   AF-A0A1Y2AI97-F1
#
_cell.length_a   1.000
_cell.length_b   1.000
_cell.length_c   1.000
_cell.angle_alpha   90.00
_cell.angle_beta   90.00
_cell.angle_gamma   90.00
#
_symmetry.space_group_name_H-M   'P 1'
#
loop_
_entity.id
_entity.type
_entity.pdbx_description
1 polymer ?
#
loop_
_entity_poly.entity_id
_entity_poly.type
_entity_poly.pdbx_seq_one_letter_code
_entity_poly.pdbx_strand_id
1 'polypeptide(L)'
;LRSDTREATYLRSKLACDIHNRLGIPSISANYINLYINDQFMGLYIMMDAFKLSWAELVYNDTNSTSLYQCKNFYSSLSLDAADTCISENDDVKDDTEWRELLIALDNAESASDIEDIFDIDQFLTEIALEFLFGSWDHFLNYGHNMYVYKPKGDKWKMMLYDFDAELGQDIDNALIESIYVDLPNYMQRFYFNYYDYTFDEWDIYHYHITQILIHDDPTRFESILKNIVAKAFNPAILFPHIDELKEFIKPYVTADKTPDDDGHYPGFLDPKMKGYSLEQWDANSEFTTIKCSTDYRAFGLKYWILAKYRFVCQYYNMDCDSKYMDENYEYTIDESVYKDENYSDLLVEEPAMNESESTSNTETSKPTTTTKIESTTSIAQPTSSINKYNCQAETIGYSCCPSNVKLTLFRDENGSWGYDFKNKRWCGLSPYIDHSNDECWSEKLGYKCCKKCFTWYVDKNGKWGFEYFKKCGIPKSCYA
;
A
#
# COMPACT_ATOMS: atom_id res chain seq x y z
N LEU A 1 24.83 -0.69 13.28
CA LEU A 1 25.15 0.62 12.70
C LEU A 1 24.63 0.64 11.28
N ARG A 2 23.72 1.55 10.97
CA ARG A 2 23.09 1.66 9.67
C ARG A 2 23.32 3.04 9.08
N SER A 3 23.60 3.09 7.79
CA SER A 3 23.73 4.36 7.07
C SER A 3 22.37 4.97 6.72
N ASP A 4 21.31 4.16 6.69
CA ASP A 4 19.92 4.50 6.30
C ASP A 4 19.86 5.41 5.07
N THR A 5 20.76 5.19 4.11
CA THR A 5 20.88 5.98 2.88
C THR A 5 19.68 5.85 1.95
N ARG A 6 18.81 4.87 2.22
CA ARG A 6 17.55 4.64 1.51
C ARG A 6 16.55 5.77 1.74
N GLU A 7 16.55 6.34 2.94
CA GLU A 7 15.56 7.32 3.39
C GLU A 7 16.20 8.70 3.62
N ALA A 8 15.44 9.77 3.41
CA ALA A 8 16.00 11.11 3.32
C ALA A 8 16.18 11.84 4.66
N THR A 9 15.62 11.33 5.76
CA THR A 9 15.39 12.08 7.01
C THR A 9 16.29 11.66 8.16
N TYR A 10 16.77 10.42 8.19
CA TYR A 10 17.36 9.74 9.36
C TYR A 10 16.39 9.61 10.55
N LEU A 11 15.09 9.80 10.33
CA LEU A 11 14.09 9.82 11.39
C LEU A 11 13.24 8.55 11.39
N ARG A 12 13.09 7.82 10.27
CA ARG A 12 12.10 6.74 10.15
C ARG A 12 12.39 5.59 11.09
N SER A 13 13.61 5.04 11.04
CA SER A 13 14.04 3.97 11.94
C SER A 13 13.96 4.39 13.41
N LYS A 14 14.35 5.64 13.72
CA LYS A 14 14.30 6.19 15.07
C LYS A 14 12.87 6.28 15.60
N LEU A 15 11.95 6.80 14.78
CA LEU A 15 10.54 6.97 15.14
C LEU A 15 9.84 5.62 15.28
N ALA A 16 10.10 4.67 14.37
CA ALA A 16 9.57 3.32 14.49
C ALA A 16 9.98 2.71 15.84
N CYS A 17 11.28 2.72 16.16
CA CYS A 17 11.76 2.25 17.47
C CYS A 17 11.13 3.00 18.65
N ASP A 18 11.04 4.33 18.59
CA ASP A 18 10.48 5.13 19.68
C ASP A 18 8.99 4.86 19.91
N ILE A 19 8.23 4.63 18.83
CA ILE A 19 6.81 4.26 18.90
C ILE A 19 6.66 2.91 19.60
N HIS A 20 7.45 1.89 19.23
CA HIS A 20 7.43 0.60 19.92
C HIS A 20 7.79 0.76 21.41
N ASN A 21 8.89 1.46 21.71
CA ASN A 21 9.34 1.68 23.09
C ASN A 21 8.31 2.47 23.92
N ARG A 22 7.60 3.43 23.30
CA ARG A 22 6.51 4.19 23.93
C ARG A 22 5.30 3.33 24.26
N LEU A 23 5.01 2.33 23.43
CA LEU A 23 3.95 1.35 23.68
C LEU A 23 4.33 0.34 24.78
N GLY A 24 5.62 0.22 25.09
CA GLY A 24 6.14 -0.67 26.13
C GLY A 24 6.14 -2.15 25.72
N ILE A 25 6.12 -2.43 24.42
CA ILE A 25 6.25 -3.77 23.87
C ILE A 25 7.73 -4.20 23.76
N PRO A 26 8.04 -5.50 23.70
CA PRO A 26 9.39 -5.96 23.39
C PRO A 26 9.87 -5.39 22.05
N SER A 27 10.89 -4.55 22.10
CA SER A 27 11.40 -3.86 20.91
C SER A 27 12.89 -3.55 21.02
N ILE A 28 13.41 -2.94 19.96
CA ILE A 28 14.77 -2.41 19.85
C ILE A 28 14.78 -0.88 20.02
N SER A 29 15.93 -0.33 20.39
CA SER A 29 16.15 1.11 20.42
C SER A 29 17.05 1.57 19.27
N ALA A 30 16.90 2.85 18.90
CA ALA A 30 17.77 3.50 17.94
C ALA A 30 18.27 4.85 18.48
N ASN A 31 19.47 5.25 18.10
CA ASN A 31 20.06 6.55 18.37
C ASN A 31 21.03 6.92 17.24
N TYR A 32 21.71 8.07 17.34
CA TYR A 32 22.58 8.61 16.32
C TYR A 32 24.06 8.53 16.71
N ILE A 33 24.94 8.40 15.72
CA ILE A 33 26.38 8.49 15.92
C ILE A 33 27.06 9.15 14.72
N ASN A 34 28.08 9.97 15.00
CA ASN A 34 29.05 10.38 13.97
C ASN A 34 30.12 9.31 13.86
N LEU A 35 30.24 8.70 12.69
CA LEU A 35 31.23 7.66 12.46
C LEU A 35 32.53 8.27 11.94
N TYR A 36 33.65 7.83 12.51
CA TYR A 36 34.99 8.14 12.00
C TYR A 36 35.75 6.83 11.77
N ILE A 37 36.39 6.70 10.59
CA ILE A 37 37.27 5.57 10.27
C ILE A 37 38.62 6.15 9.89
N ASN A 38 39.69 5.80 10.63
CA ASN A 38 41.04 6.34 10.43
C ASN A 38 41.07 7.89 10.39
N ASP A 39 40.42 8.51 11.38
CA ASP A 39 40.26 9.98 11.50
C ASP A 39 39.47 10.66 10.37
N GLN A 40 38.93 9.90 9.41
CA GLN A 40 38.05 10.41 8.36
C GLN A 40 36.60 10.37 8.82
N PHE A 41 35.90 11.50 8.71
CA PHE A 41 34.46 11.57 8.98
C PHE A 41 33.68 10.80 7.90
N MET A 42 32.95 9.79 8.34
CA MET A 42 32.16 8.92 7.46
C MET A 42 30.69 9.34 7.37
N GLY A 43 30.24 10.30 8.18
CA GLY A 43 28.86 10.77 8.17
C GLY A 43 28.09 10.46 9.45
N LEU A 44 26.81 10.80 9.40
CA LEU A 44 25.83 10.49 10.44
C LEU A 44 25.23 9.11 10.19
N TYR A 45 25.22 8.27 11.22
CA TYR A 45 24.69 6.91 11.17
C TYR A 45 23.64 6.71 12.26
N ILE A 46 22.73 5.76 12.01
CA ILE A 46 21.79 5.26 13.02
C ILE A 46 22.40 4.05 13.73
N MET A 47 22.57 4.18 15.04
CA MET A 47 22.92 3.09 15.94
C MET A 47 21.62 2.47 16.45
N MET A 48 21.26 1.33 15.88
CA MET A 48 20.07 0.56 16.22
C MET A 48 20.47 -0.76 16.86
N ASP A 49 19.77 -1.15 17.92
CA ASP A 49 19.89 -2.48 18.50
C ASP A 49 19.46 -3.55 17.48
N ALA A 50 19.87 -4.80 17.71
CA ALA A 50 19.40 -5.95 16.95
C ALA A 50 19.07 -7.08 17.91
N PHE A 51 18.05 -7.87 17.58
CA PHE A 51 17.67 -9.05 18.34
C PHE A 51 18.70 -10.15 18.12
N LYS A 52 19.73 -10.15 18.98
CA LYS A 52 20.81 -11.15 19.01
C LYS A 52 20.79 -11.89 20.34
N LEU A 53 21.61 -12.94 20.48
CA LEU A 53 21.73 -13.67 21.74
C LEU A 53 22.10 -12.76 22.92
N SER A 54 22.88 -11.71 22.69
CA SER A 54 23.21 -10.69 23.70
C SER A 54 22.00 -9.86 24.12
N TRP A 55 21.05 -9.61 23.22
CA TRP A 55 19.79 -8.94 23.56
C TRP A 55 18.89 -9.86 24.39
N ALA A 56 18.77 -11.13 24.01
CA ALA A 56 18.00 -12.12 24.78
C ALA A 56 18.57 -12.30 26.20
N GLU A 57 19.90 -12.31 26.34
CA GLU A 57 20.59 -12.31 27.63
C GLU A 57 20.30 -11.03 28.43
N LEU A 58 20.43 -9.85 27.82
CA LEU A 58 20.24 -8.58 28.50
C LEU A 58 18.79 -8.36 28.98
N VAL A 59 17.81 -8.68 28.15
CA VAL A 59 16.39 -8.36 28.40
C VAL A 59 15.69 -9.48 29.17
N TYR A 60 16.01 -10.75 28.88
CA TYR A 60 15.30 -11.91 29.43
C TYR A 60 16.19 -12.84 30.28
N ASN A 61 17.48 -12.52 30.47
CA ASN A 61 18.43 -13.39 31.14
C ASN A 61 18.50 -14.79 30.47
N ASP A 62 18.37 -14.81 29.14
CA ASP A 62 18.35 -16.02 28.31
C ASP A 62 19.64 -16.20 27.51
N THR A 63 20.74 -16.47 28.21
CA THR A 63 22.04 -16.76 27.59
C THR A 63 21.97 -17.98 26.68
N ASN A 64 22.54 -17.89 25.48
CA ASN A 64 22.55 -18.94 24.45
C ASN A 64 21.15 -19.46 24.11
N SER A 65 20.17 -18.55 24.00
CA SER A 65 18.82 -18.87 23.55
C SER A 65 18.82 -19.83 22.35
N THR A 66 17.95 -20.83 22.39
CA THR A 66 17.73 -21.78 21.28
C THR A 66 16.49 -21.46 20.45
N SER A 67 15.74 -20.44 20.86
CA SER A 67 14.40 -20.13 20.38
C SER A 67 14.30 -18.73 19.75
N LEU A 68 15.44 -18.09 19.46
CA LEU A 68 15.49 -16.81 18.75
C LEU A 68 15.77 -17.06 17.26
N TYR A 69 14.81 -16.73 16.41
CA TYR A 69 14.87 -16.92 14.96
C TYR A 69 14.79 -15.57 14.24
N GLN A 70 15.66 -15.37 13.26
CA GLN A 70 15.64 -14.24 12.34
C GLN A 70 15.01 -14.66 11.01
N CYS A 71 13.94 -13.98 10.61
CA CYS A 71 13.27 -14.15 9.33
C CYS A 71 13.73 -13.04 8.38
N LYS A 72 14.88 -13.26 7.75
CA LYS A 72 15.57 -12.31 6.85
C LYS A 72 15.47 -12.69 5.37
N ASN A 73 14.70 -13.73 5.06
CA ASN A 73 14.45 -14.12 3.68
C ASN A 73 13.00 -13.78 3.37
N PHE A 74 12.72 -13.38 2.13
CA PHE A 74 11.36 -13.11 1.69
C PHE A 74 10.44 -14.33 1.86
N TYR A 75 9.14 -14.06 1.97
CA TYR A 75 8.05 -15.01 2.08
C TYR A 75 8.05 -15.83 3.39
N SER A 76 8.57 -15.26 4.47
CA SER A 76 8.43 -15.79 5.84
C SER A 76 7.00 -15.59 6.37
N SER A 77 6.10 -16.50 6.01
CA SER A 77 4.65 -16.41 6.26
C SER A 77 4.19 -16.90 7.64
N LEU A 78 5.12 -17.28 8.53
CA LEU A 78 4.83 -18.03 9.77
C LEU A 78 4.01 -19.32 9.55
N SER A 79 4.19 -19.95 8.38
CA SER A 79 3.65 -21.27 8.03
C SER A 79 4.76 -22.32 7.93
N LEU A 80 4.42 -23.61 8.08
CA LEU A 80 5.38 -24.71 8.00
C LEU A 80 6.08 -24.76 6.63
N ASP A 81 5.40 -24.36 5.55
CA ASP A 81 5.98 -24.35 4.21
C ASP A 81 7.11 -23.32 4.05
N ALA A 82 7.10 -22.27 4.89
CA ALA A 82 8.12 -21.24 4.97
C ALA A 82 9.10 -21.46 6.14
N ALA A 83 9.10 -22.62 6.81
CA ALA A 83 9.91 -22.85 8.02
C ALA A 83 11.41 -22.54 7.84
N ASP A 84 11.96 -22.79 6.64
CA ASP A 84 13.38 -22.63 6.33
C ASP A 84 13.76 -21.17 5.97
N THR A 85 12.79 -20.26 5.90
CA THR A 85 13.03 -18.83 5.64
C THR A 85 13.57 -18.10 6.88
N CYS A 86 13.27 -18.61 8.07
CA CYS A 86 13.75 -18.12 9.35
C CYS A 86 14.88 -18.99 9.89
N ILE A 87 15.97 -18.37 10.34
CA ILE A 87 17.18 -19.06 10.81
C ILE A 87 17.43 -18.71 12.27
N SER A 88 17.80 -19.69 13.09
CA SER A 88 18.18 -19.43 14.47
C SER A 88 19.36 -18.46 14.55
N GLU A 89 19.31 -17.50 15.48
CA GLU A 89 20.45 -16.64 15.83
C GLU A 89 21.54 -17.39 16.61
N ASN A 90 21.29 -18.64 16.99
CA ASN A 90 22.25 -19.52 17.62
C ASN A 90 22.72 -20.58 16.63
N ASP A 91 23.92 -20.38 16.07
CA ASP A 91 24.53 -21.28 15.10
C ASP A 91 24.78 -22.71 15.64
N ASP A 92 24.73 -22.92 16.96
CA ASP A 92 24.85 -24.26 17.57
C ASP A 92 23.53 -25.05 17.55
N VAL A 93 22.39 -24.37 17.31
CA VAL A 93 21.09 -25.02 17.18
C VAL A 93 21.01 -25.73 15.82
N LYS A 94 20.78 -27.05 15.86
CA LYS A 94 20.57 -27.90 14.67
C LYS A 94 19.20 -28.57 14.65
N ASP A 95 18.55 -28.60 15.81
CA ASP A 95 17.22 -29.14 15.97
C ASP A 95 16.22 -27.98 15.94
N ASP A 96 15.38 -27.94 14.91
CA ASP A 96 14.34 -26.94 14.71
C ASP A 96 12.94 -27.51 15.04
N THR A 97 12.86 -28.64 15.77
CA THR A 97 11.58 -29.29 16.10
C THR A 97 10.61 -28.33 16.80
N GLU A 98 11.06 -27.59 17.82
CA GLU A 98 10.17 -26.66 18.55
C GLU A 98 9.66 -25.52 17.65
N TRP A 99 10.50 -25.04 16.71
CA TRP A 99 10.12 -24.04 15.72
C TRP A 99 9.06 -24.60 14.76
N ARG A 100 9.27 -25.81 14.22
CA ARG A 100 8.29 -26.44 13.34
C ARG A 100 6.98 -26.78 14.05
N GLU A 101 7.03 -27.17 15.33
CA GLU A 101 5.85 -27.40 16.16
C GLU A 101 5.02 -26.12 16.33
N LEU A 102 5.65 -24.96 16.52
CA LEU A 102 4.94 -23.67 16.50
C LEU A 102 4.24 -23.48 15.15
N LEU A 103 4.95 -23.59 14.03
CA LEU A 103 4.40 -23.34 12.71
C LEU A 103 3.24 -24.29 12.38
N ILE A 104 3.36 -25.57 12.74
CA ILE A 104 2.26 -26.55 12.62
C ILE A 104 1.05 -26.12 13.45
N ALA A 105 1.26 -25.61 14.66
CA ALA A 105 0.16 -25.15 15.50
C ALA A 105 -0.51 -23.90 14.89
N LEU A 106 0.27 -22.96 14.35
CA LEU A 106 -0.27 -21.77 13.66
C LEU A 106 -1.07 -22.16 12.41
N ASP A 107 -0.57 -23.07 11.58
CA ASP A 107 -1.25 -23.56 10.36
C ASP A 107 -2.56 -24.29 10.66
N ASN A 108 -2.63 -25.04 11.76
CA ASN A 108 -3.81 -25.83 12.12
C ASN A 108 -4.81 -25.06 13.00
N ALA A 109 -4.47 -23.86 13.46
CA ALA A 109 -5.35 -23.07 14.30
C ALA A 109 -6.62 -22.67 13.53
N GLU A 110 -7.79 -22.87 14.13
CA GLU A 110 -9.07 -22.40 13.58
C GLU A 110 -9.53 -21.11 14.27
N SER A 111 -8.89 -20.76 15.39
CA SER A 111 -9.22 -19.60 16.21
C SER A 111 -8.03 -19.13 17.06
N ALA A 112 -8.11 -17.92 17.59
CA ALA A 112 -7.14 -17.40 18.56
C ALA A 112 -6.91 -18.37 19.74
N SER A 113 -7.98 -19.01 20.25
CA SER A 113 -7.89 -19.87 21.44
C SER A 113 -7.04 -21.12 21.26
N ASP A 114 -6.80 -21.56 20.01
CA ASP A 114 -6.00 -22.75 19.72
C ASP A 114 -4.49 -22.49 19.93
N ILE A 115 -4.06 -21.24 19.84
CA ILE A 115 -2.64 -20.85 19.87
C ILE A 115 -2.31 -19.87 20.99
N GLU A 116 -3.30 -19.32 21.70
CA GLU A 116 -3.10 -18.28 22.71
C GLU A 116 -2.23 -18.74 23.88
N ASP A 117 -2.14 -20.03 24.18
CA ASP A 117 -1.27 -20.56 25.24
C ASP A 117 0.22 -20.63 24.83
N ILE A 118 0.52 -20.61 23.53
CA ILE A 118 1.88 -20.79 23.00
C ILE A 118 2.42 -19.59 22.24
N PHE A 119 1.55 -18.73 21.70
CA PHE A 119 1.88 -17.57 20.89
C PHE A 119 1.24 -16.31 21.48
N ASP A 120 2.01 -15.24 21.59
CA ASP A 120 1.55 -13.96 22.12
C ASP A 120 0.79 -13.19 21.05
N ILE A 121 -0.53 -13.42 21.01
CA ILE A 121 -1.44 -12.83 20.02
C ILE A 121 -1.48 -11.31 20.14
N ASP A 122 -1.46 -10.73 21.35
CA ASP A 122 -1.51 -9.27 21.50
C ASP A 122 -0.23 -8.61 20.99
N GLN A 123 0.93 -9.24 21.23
CA GLN A 123 2.19 -8.79 20.65
C GLN A 123 2.14 -8.85 19.12
N PHE A 124 1.71 -9.99 18.54
CA PHE A 124 1.57 -10.13 17.09
C PHE A 124 0.64 -9.07 16.49
N LEU A 125 -0.57 -8.92 17.02
CA LEU A 125 -1.54 -7.93 16.53
C LEU A 125 -1.05 -6.49 16.69
N THR A 126 -0.22 -6.21 17.70
CA THR A 126 0.41 -4.89 17.87
C THR A 126 1.43 -4.61 16.77
N GLU A 127 2.32 -5.57 16.47
CA GLU A 127 3.28 -5.46 15.37
C GLU A 127 2.56 -5.30 14.01
N ILE A 128 1.52 -6.08 13.75
CA ILE A 128 0.71 -5.97 12.53
C ILE A 128 0.00 -4.62 12.41
N ALA A 129 -0.52 -4.09 13.52
CA ALA A 129 -1.14 -2.77 13.52
C ALA A 129 -0.11 -1.66 13.28
N LEU A 130 1.12 -1.80 13.79
CA LEU A 130 2.22 -0.88 13.52
C LEU A 130 2.64 -0.93 12.06
N GLU A 131 2.80 -2.12 11.49
CA GLU A 131 3.09 -2.32 10.07
C GLU A 131 2.06 -1.62 9.17
N PHE A 132 0.77 -1.80 9.47
CA PHE A 132 -0.31 -1.11 8.76
C PHE A 132 -0.26 0.42 8.90
N LEU A 133 0.02 0.94 10.10
CA LEU A 133 0.09 2.39 10.35
C LEU A 133 1.32 3.03 9.73
N PHE A 134 2.44 2.32 9.71
CA PHE A 134 3.67 2.80 9.10
C PHE A 134 3.63 2.71 7.58
N GLY A 135 2.78 1.86 7.03
CA GLY A 135 2.80 1.56 5.61
C GLY A 135 4.03 0.72 5.26
N SER A 136 4.42 -0.19 6.15
CA SER A 136 5.56 -1.09 5.90
C SER A 136 5.17 -2.13 4.87
N TRP A 137 5.97 -2.20 3.82
CA TRP A 137 5.77 -3.17 2.75
C TRP A 137 6.80 -4.30 2.80
N ASP A 138 7.95 -4.08 3.44
CA ASP A 138 9.03 -5.06 3.55
C ASP A 138 9.03 -5.79 4.91
N HIS A 139 7.84 -6.03 5.46
CA HIS A 139 7.60 -6.69 6.75
C HIS A 139 6.70 -7.92 6.58
N PHE A 140 5.90 -8.29 7.58
CA PHE A 140 5.19 -9.55 7.61
C PHE A 140 4.08 -9.63 6.58
N LEU A 141 3.18 -8.65 6.50
CA LEU A 141 1.93 -8.73 5.71
C LEU A 141 2.18 -8.88 4.20
N ASN A 142 3.22 -8.21 3.70
CA ASN A 142 3.44 -8.09 2.26
C ASN A 142 4.61 -8.97 1.80
N TYR A 143 5.81 -8.77 2.31
CA TYR A 143 6.98 -9.51 1.81
C TYR A 143 7.37 -10.70 2.68
N GLY A 144 6.74 -10.90 3.84
CA GLY A 144 7.14 -11.90 4.83
C GLY A 144 8.61 -11.75 5.19
N HIS A 145 9.01 -10.58 5.67
CA HIS A 145 10.43 -10.22 5.81
C HIS A 145 10.72 -9.38 7.06
N ASN A 146 12.00 -9.12 7.34
CA ASN A 146 12.50 -8.21 8.38
C ASN A 146 11.83 -8.37 9.75
N MET A 147 11.76 -9.61 10.25
CA MET A 147 11.18 -9.88 11.57
C MET A 147 11.99 -10.90 12.35
N TYR A 148 11.72 -10.95 13.64
CA TYR A 148 12.23 -11.94 14.56
C TYR A 148 11.08 -12.67 15.24
N VAL A 149 11.29 -13.96 15.51
CA VAL A 149 10.38 -14.77 16.31
C VAL A 149 11.15 -15.34 17.48
N TYR A 150 10.67 -15.09 18.69
CA TYR A 150 11.40 -15.43 19.91
C TYR A 150 10.47 -15.98 20.99
N LYS A 151 10.90 -17.06 21.65
CA LYS A 151 10.25 -17.56 22.87
C LYS A 151 11.19 -17.44 24.07
N PRO A 152 10.96 -16.46 24.96
CA PRO A 152 11.64 -16.42 26.24
C PRO A 152 11.36 -17.67 27.10
N LYS A 153 12.29 -18.01 27.98
CA LYS A 153 12.14 -19.16 28.89
C LYS A 153 10.89 -19.01 29.77
N GLY A 154 9.98 -19.98 29.67
CA GLY A 154 8.74 -20.00 30.47
C GLY A 154 7.65 -19.04 29.98
N ASP A 155 7.76 -18.58 28.75
CA ASP A 155 6.86 -17.60 28.13
C ASP A 155 6.40 -18.08 26.74
N LYS A 156 5.53 -17.30 26.09
CA LYS A 156 4.99 -17.51 24.75
C LYS A 156 5.94 -17.00 23.67
N TRP A 157 5.83 -17.58 22.48
CA TRP A 157 6.45 -17.09 21.26
C TRP A 157 5.93 -15.68 20.91
N LYS A 158 6.83 -14.80 20.48
CA LYS A 158 6.57 -13.40 20.15
C LYS A 158 7.18 -13.06 18.81
N MET A 159 6.43 -12.34 17.98
CA MET A 159 6.95 -11.70 16.78
C MET A 159 7.39 -10.28 17.11
N MET A 160 8.50 -9.84 16.52
CA MET A 160 9.02 -8.48 16.65
C MET A 160 9.55 -8.02 15.29
N LEU A 161 9.14 -6.84 14.84
CA LEU A 161 9.63 -6.28 13.59
C LEU A 161 11.06 -5.71 13.75
N TYR A 162 11.80 -5.66 12.64
CA TYR A 162 13.17 -5.17 12.56
C TYR A 162 13.34 -4.41 11.24
N ASP A 163 14.43 -3.64 11.08
CA ASP A 163 14.77 -2.97 9.82
C ASP A 163 13.73 -1.96 9.29
N PHE A 164 13.67 -0.79 9.94
CA PHE A 164 12.61 0.20 9.75
C PHE A 164 12.99 1.38 8.82
N ASP A 165 13.88 1.17 7.85
CA ASP A 165 14.32 2.25 6.95
C ASP A 165 13.26 2.61 5.88
N ALA A 166 12.33 1.69 5.60
CA ALA A 166 11.24 1.83 4.62
C ALA A 166 9.89 2.26 5.24
N GLU A 167 9.89 2.79 6.46
CA GLU A 167 8.66 3.13 7.16
C GLU A 167 8.11 4.52 6.83
N LEU A 168 6.86 4.75 7.25
CA LEU A 168 6.22 6.07 7.27
C LEU A 168 6.23 6.74 5.89
N GLY A 169 5.76 6.01 4.88
CA GLY A 169 5.60 6.54 3.53
C GLY A 169 6.86 6.50 2.65
N GLN A 170 7.89 5.72 3.02
CA GLN A 170 9.07 5.54 2.18
C GLN A 170 8.88 4.36 1.22
N ASP A 171 9.15 4.58 -0.07
CA ASP A 171 9.33 3.50 -1.05
C ASP A 171 8.13 2.55 -1.25
N ILE A 172 6.92 2.93 -0.81
CA ILE A 172 5.74 2.04 -0.81
C ILE A 172 5.36 1.59 -2.22
N ASP A 173 5.67 2.39 -3.24
CA ASP A 173 5.45 2.00 -4.62
C ASP A 173 6.16 0.66 -4.97
N ASN A 174 7.27 0.31 -4.31
CA ASN A 174 7.97 -0.98 -4.49
C ASN A 174 7.08 -2.17 -4.14
N ALA A 175 6.23 -2.04 -3.11
CA ALA A 175 5.32 -3.09 -2.67
C ALA A 175 4.43 -3.62 -3.81
N LEU A 176 4.11 -2.74 -4.76
CA LEU A 176 3.10 -2.97 -5.78
C LEU A 176 3.68 -2.97 -7.19
N ILE A 177 4.72 -2.19 -7.48
CA ILE A 177 5.25 -1.98 -8.84
C ILE A 177 6.37 -2.97 -9.19
N GLU A 178 7.29 -3.32 -8.28
CA GLU A 178 8.39 -4.26 -8.58
C GLU A 178 7.90 -5.68 -8.89
N SER A 179 6.70 -6.04 -8.41
CA SER A 179 6.06 -7.35 -8.65
C SER A 179 5.60 -7.58 -10.11
N ILE A 180 5.78 -6.60 -11.03
CA ILE A 180 5.09 -6.59 -12.33
C ILE A 180 6.07 -6.37 -13.49
N TYR A 181 6.66 -7.45 -14.01
CA TYR A 181 7.51 -7.39 -15.22
C TYR A 181 6.81 -7.74 -16.54
N VAL A 182 5.50 -8.05 -16.55
CA VAL A 182 4.87 -8.59 -17.78
C VAL A 182 3.53 -7.97 -18.19
N ASP A 183 2.72 -7.37 -17.29
CA ASP A 183 1.38 -6.85 -17.64
C ASP A 183 1.00 -5.54 -16.88
N LEU A 184 1.88 -4.52 -16.93
CA LEU A 184 1.73 -3.24 -16.20
C LEU A 184 0.35 -2.54 -16.34
N PRO A 185 -0.22 -2.34 -17.54
CA PRO A 185 -1.36 -1.42 -17.70
C PRO A 185 -2.67 -1.91 -17.08
N ASN A 186 -2.90 -3.23 -17.03
CA ASN A 186 -4.15 -3.81 -16.50
C ASN A 186 -4.10 -4.03 -14.98
N TYR A 187 -2.90 -4.17 -14.40
CA TYR A 187 -2.72 -4.37 -12.97
C TYR A 187 -2.59 -3.02 -12.22
N MET A 188 -1.99 -2.00 -12.84
CA MET A 188 -1.97 -0.61 -12.32
C MET A 188 -3.35 0.02 -12.21
N GLN A 189 -4.36 -0.47 -12.93
CA GLN A 189 -5.76 -0.04 -12.77
C GLN A 189 -6.39 -0.51 -11.45
N ARG A 190 -5.74 -1.42 -10.70
CA ARG A 190 -6.25 -1.96 -9.43
C ARG A 190 -5.82 -1.17 -8.20
N PHE A 191 -4.76 -0.37 -8.31
CA PHE A 191 -4.19 0.36 -7.18
C PHE A 191 -4.32 1.86 -7.41
N TYR A 192 -4.77 2.58 -6.38
CA TYR A 192 -4.65 4.02 -6.33
C TYR A 192 -3.45 4.38 -5.45
N PHE A 193 -2.73 5.43 -5.82
CA PHE A 193 -1.41 5.77 -5.29
C PHE A 193 -1.42 6.48 -3.92
N ASN A 194 -2.60 6.59 -3.29
CA ASN A 194 -2.78 7.19 -1.97
C ASN A 194 -2.81 6.09 -0.91
N TYR A 195 -1.67 5.44 -0.70
CA TYR A 195 -1.53 4.28 0.19
C TYR A 195 -1.94 4.53 1.64
N TYR A 196 -1.89 5.79 2.07
CA TYR A 196 -2.33 6.19 3.40
C TYR A 196 -3.85 6.04 3.61
N ASP A 197 -4.65 5.94 2.54
CA ASP A 197 -6.10 5.71 2.58
C ASP A 197 -6.48 4.22 2.47
N TYR A 198 -5.50 3.31 2.40
CA TYR A 198 -5.79 1.88 2.28
C TYR A 198 -6.37 1.37 3.60
N THR A 199 -7.48 0.64 3.49
CA THR A 199 -8.01 -0.22 4.56
C THR A 199 -7.01 -1.32 4.91
N PHE A 200 -7.19 -1.96 6.07
CA PHE A 200 -6.34 -3.09 6.43
C PHE A 200 -6.43 -4.24 5.40
N ASP A 201 -7.64 -4.53 4.90
CA ASP A 201 -7.90 -5.55 3.88
C ASP A 201 -7.18 -5.26 2.56
N GLU A 202 -7.15 -3.99 2.13
CA GLU A 202 -6.38 -3.58 0.95
C GLU A 202 -4.85 -3.63 1.16
N TRP A 203 -4.40 -3.51 2.41
CA TRP A 203 -2.99 -3.49 2.78
C TRP A 203 -2.40 -4.89 3.00
N ASP A 204 -3.16 -5.82 3.57
CA ASP A 204 -2.76 -7.22 3.76
C ASP A 204 -2.89 -7.99 2.45
N ILE A 205 -2.00 -7.77 1.48
CA ILE A 205 -2.14 -8.30 0.12
C ILE A 205 -2.22 -9.84 0.10
N TYR A 206 -1.48 -10.52 0.97
CA TYR A 206 -1.34 -11.97 0.93
C TYR A 206 -2.38 -12.73 1.76
N HIS A 207 -3.03 -12.07 2.74
CA HIS A 207 -4.07 -12.69 3.58
C HIS A 207 -3.61 -14.03 4.17
N TYR A 208 -2.46 -14.02 4.86
CA TYR A 208 -1.93 -15.24 5.48
C TYR A 208 -2.94 -15.87 6.45
N HIS A 209 -2.89 -17.19 6.62
CA HIS A 209 -3.83 -17.92 7.48
C HIS A 209 -3.95 -17.30 8.89
N ILE A 210 -2.82 -16.91 9.47
CA ILE A 210 -2.80 -16.30 10.81
C ILE A 210 -3.49 -14.91 10.84
N THR A 211 -3.42 -14.10 9.77
CA THR A 211 -4.17 -12.83 9.71
C THR A 211 -5.63 -13.07 9.44
N GLN A 212 -5.97 -14.13 8.67
CA GLN A 212 -7.35 -14.54 8.47
C GLN A 212 -8.04 -14.82 9.81
N ILE A 213 -7.48 -15.73 10.62
CA ILE A 213 -8.13 -16.17 11.87
C ILE A 213 -8.05 -15.15 13.00
N LEU A 214 -7.04 -14.27 13.02
CA LEU A 214 -6.83 -13.31 14.11
C LEU A 214 -7.37 -11.90 13.80
N ILE A 215 -7.65 -11.59 12.52
CA ILE A 215 -8.05 -10.24 12.09
C ILE A 215 -9.27 -10.27 11.17
N HIS A 216 -9.22 -10.99 10.05
CA HIS A 216 -10.29 -10.90 9.04
C HIS A 216 -11.60 -11.58 9.48
N ASP A 217 -11.51 -12.72 10.16
CA ASP A 217 -12.69 -13.45 10.67
C ASP A 217 -13.33 -12.75 11.87
N ASP A 218 -12.51 -12.14 12.75
CA ASP A 218 -12.96 -11.30 13.86
C ASP A 218 -11.98 -10.14 14.11
N PRO A 219 -12.25 -8.93 13.58
CA PRO A 219 -11.34 -7.80 13.68
C PRO A 219 -11.38 -7.12 15.06
N THR A 220 -12.24 -7.54 15.98
CA THR A 220 -12.52 -6.81 17.23
C THR A 220 -11.27 -6.57 18.06
N ARG A 221 -10.43 -7.60 18.23
CA ARG A 221 -9.19 -7.51 19.02
C ARG A 221 -8.16 -6.61 18.33
N PHE A 222 -7.95 -6.81 17.03
CA PHE A 222 -7.06 -6.00 16.20
C PHE A 222 -7.46 -4.52 16.20
N GLU A 223 -8.73 -4.19 15.94
CA GLU A 223 -9.22 -2.82 15.96
C GLU A 223 -9.04 -2.15 17.33
N SER A 224 -9.23 -2.89 18.42
CA SER A 224 -9.01 -2.37 19.76
C SER A 224 -7.55 -1.98 19.98
N ILE A 225 -6.62 -2.83 19.55
CA ILE A 225 -5.18 -2.59 19.60
C ILE A 225 -4.80 -1.41 18.70
N LEU A 226 -5.25 -1.39 17.45
CA LEU A 226 -5.02 -0.30 16.49
C LEU A 226 -5.46 1.06 17.06
N LYS A 227 -6.69 1.13 17.60
CA LYS A 227 -7.24 2.34 18.24
C LYS A 227 -6.39 2.76 19.43
N ASN A 228 -5.88 1.80 20.22
CA ASN A 228 -4.99 2.06 21.34
C ASN A 228 -3.65 2.66 20.90
N ILE A 229 -3.04 2.10 19.86
CA ILE A 229 -1.77 2.57 19.30
C ILE A 229 -1.91 4.00 18.77
N VAL A 230 -2.97 4.28 17.99
CA VAL A 230 -3.24 5.63 17.47
C VAL A 230 -3.45 6.63 18.60
N ALA A 231 -4.19 6.27 19.65
CA ALA A 231 -4.39 7.17 20.78
C ALA A 231 -3.11 7.45 21.57
N LYS A 232 -2.24 6.45 21.74
CA LYS A 232 -1.08 6.53 22.63
C LYS A 232 0.22 6.94 21.96
N ALA A 233 0.43 6.59 20.70
CA ALA A 233 1.73 6.70 20.04
C ALA A 233 1.65 7.24 18.60
N PHE A 234 0.73 6.75 17.76
CA PHE A 234 0.59 7.20 16.37
C PHE A 234 -0.40 8.37 16.23
N ASN A 235 -0.06 9.51 16.85
CA ASN A 235 -0.89 10.71 16.86
C ASN A 235 -0.05 11.94 16.47
N PRO A 236 -0.47 12.80 15.54
CA PRO A 236 0.26 14.04 15.20
C PRO A 236 0.58 14.94 16.40
N ALA A 237 -0.30 15.00 17.41
CA ALA A 237 -0.08 15.78 18.63
C ALA A 237 1.11 15.27 19.47
N ILE A 238 1.47 13.99 19.29
CA ILE A 238 2.59 13.31 19.95
C ILE A 238 3.81 13.29 19.04
N LEU A 239 3.63 12.88 17.79
CA LEU A 239 4.73 12.64 16.86
C LEU A 239 5.31 13.94 16.28
N PHE A 240 4.52 14.98 16.03
CA PHE A 240 5.07 16.19 15.41
C PHE A 240 6.06 16.92 16.33
N PRO A 241 5.76 17.16 17.62
CA PRO A 241 6.75 17.75 18.53
C PRO A 241 8.00 16.88 18.68
N HIS A 242 7.85 15.56 18.68
CA HIS A 242 8.98 14.63 18.77
C HIS A 242 9.86 14.65 17.50
N ILE A 243 9.23 14.71 16.32
CA ILE A 243 9.92 14.93 15.04
C ILE A 243 10.68 16.25 15.06
N ASP A 244 10.05 17.34 15.53
CA ASP A 244 10.68 18.66 15.62
C ASP A 244 11.91 18.63 16.54
N GLU A 245 11.79 18.00 17.71
CA GLU A 245 12.90 17.82 18.65
C GLU A 245 14.07 17.04 18.02
N LEU A 246 13.78 15.88 17.42
CA LEU A 246 14.80 15.05 16.77
C LEU A 246 15.45 15.79 15.60
N LYS A 247 14.65 16.45 14.76
CA LYS A 247 15.13 17.22 13.60
C LYS A 247 16.05 18.35 14.04
N GLU A 248 15.68 19.11 15.07
CA GLU A 248 16.54 20.15 15.65
C GLU A 248 17.84 19.55 16.20
N PHE A 249 17.74 18.45 16.95
CA PHE A 249 18.88 17.76 17.53
C PHE A 249 19.89 17.28 16.48
N ILE A 250 19.43 16.67 15.38
CA ILE A 250 20.33 16.09 14.37
C ILE A 250 20.79 17.09 13.30
N LYS A 251 20.16 18.27 13.19
CA LYS A 251 20.41 19.24 12.11
C LYS A 251 21.89 19.57 11.89
N PRO A 252 22.71 19.87 12.92
CA PRO A 252 24.13 20.14 12.71
C PRO A 252 24.90 18.95 12.12
N TYR A 253 24.53 17.72 12.51
CA TYR A 253 25.19 16.50 12.04
C TYR A 253 24.77 16.12 10.63
N VAL A 254 23.48 16.26 10.32
CA VAL A 254 22.99 16.11 8.94
C VAL A 254 23.60 17.16 8.03
N THR A 255 23.74 18.40 8.48
CA THR A 255 24.43 19.46 7.71
C THR A 255 25.86 19.04 7.38
N ALA A 256 26.60 18.51 8.35
CA ALA A 256 27.96 18.01 8.12
C ALA A 256 27.98 16.81 7.16
N ASP A 257 27.05 15.86 7.30
CA ASP A 257 26.90 14.69 6.42
C ASP A 257 26.56 15.07 4.96
N LYS A 258 25.74 16.11 4.77
CA LYS A 258 25.32 16.61 3.46
C LYS A 258 26.21 17.73 2.90
N THR A 259 27.36 17.98 3.53
CA THR A 259 28.35 18.94 3.01
C THR A 259 29.52 18.18 2.41
N PRO A 260 29.78 18.29 1.10
CA PRO A 260 30.94 17.66 0.50
C PRO A 260 32.24 18.37 0.92
N ASP A 261 33.36 17.67 0.83
CA ASP A 261 34.69 18.25 0.97
C ASP A 261 35.07 19.14 -0.24
N ASP A 262 36.26 19.74 -0.19
CA ASP A 262 36.79 20.63 -1.24
C ASP A 262 36.88 19.95 -2.62
N ASP A 263 36.97 18.62 -2.65
CA ASP A 263 37.04 17.80 -3.86
C ASP A 263 35.65 17.29 -4.32
N GLY A 264 34.59 17.64 -3.58
CA GLY A 264 33.21 17.27 -3.90
C GLY A 264 32.75 15.92 -3.35
N HIS A 265 33.52 15.28 -2.47
CA HIS A 265 33.16 13.99 -1.87
C HIS A 265 32.29 14.18 -0.64
N TYR A 266 31.20 13.44 -0.57
CA TYR A 266 30.34 13.40 0.61
C TYR A 266 30.88 12.39 1.63
N PRO A 267 30.78 12.68 2.95
CA PRO A 267 31.07 11.72 4.00
C PRO A 267 30.42 10.36 3.76
N GLY A 268 31.20 9.28 3.87
CA GLY A 268 30.69 7.90 3.73
C GLY A 268 30.51 7.39 2.31
N PHE A 269 30.54 8.25 1.30
CA PHE A 269 30.44 7.86 -0.11
C PHE A 269 31.81 7.48 -0.69
N LEU A 270 32.04 6.18 -0.88
CA LEU A 270 33.29 5.67 -1.45
C LEU A 270 33.39 5.88 -2.97
N ASP A 271 32.25 5.97 -3.66
CA ASP A 271 32.21 6.32 -5.08
C ASP A 271 31.93 7.83 -5.22
N PRO A 272 32.85 8.62 -5.81
CA PRO A 272 32.68 10.07 -5.99
C PRO A 272 31.48 10.47 -6.86
N LYS A 273 30.90 9.52 -7.61
CA LYS A 273 29.71 9.77 -8.45
C LYS A 273 28.41 9.63 -7.68
N MET A 274 28.43 8.89 -6.57
CA MET A 274 27.24 8.66 -5.77
C MET A 274 26.93 9.92 -4.96
N LYS A 275 25.64 10.28 -4.92
CA LYS A 275 25.12 11.37 -4.13
C LYS A 275 23.91 10.87 -3.37
N GLY A 276 23.81 11.22 -2.09
CA GLY A 276 22.59 11.03 -1.33
C GLY A 276 21.58 12.15 -1.57
N TYR A 277 20.52 12.15 -0.76
CA TYR A 277 19.57 13.26 -0.68
C TYR A 277 20.26 14.56 -0.30
N SER A 278 19.80 15.68 -0.86
CA SER A 278 20.28 17.02 -0.50
C SER A 278 19.79 17.45 0.88
N LEU A 279 20.40 18.51 1.44
CA LEU A 279 19.96 19.09 2.70
C LEU A 279 18.53 19.64 2.60
N GLU A 280 18.15 20.19 1.45
CA GLU A 280 16.79 20.67 1.16
C GLU A 280 15.79 19.50 1.13
N GLN A 281 16.16 18.37 0.49
CA GLN A 281 15.33 17.16 0.50
C GLN A 281 15.14 16.61 1.92
N TRP A 282 16.20 16.57 2.72
CA TRP A 282 16.12 16.17 4.14
C TRP A 282 15.17 17.08 4.94
N ASP A 283 15.35 18.40 4.83
CA ASP A 283 14.57 19.38 5.59
C ASP A 283 13.09 19.31 5.20
N ALA A 284 12.81 19.25 3.89
CA ALA A 284 11.45 19.23 3.34
C ALA A 284 10.73 17.89 3.56
N ASN A 285 11.42 16.75 3.43
CA ASN A 285 10.81 15.42 3.60
C ASN A 285 10.60 15.05 5.07
N SER A 286 11.37 15.62 5.99
CA SER A 286 11.07 15.53 7.43
C SER A 286 9.75 16.23 7.80
N GLU A 287 9.27 17.12 6.93
CA GLU A 287 7.99 17.83 7.05
C GLU A 287 6.91 17.17 6.17
N PHE A 288 6.25 17.94 5.31
CA PHE A 288 5.09 17.52 4.52
C PHE A 288 5.40 17.28 3.04
N THR A 289 6.64 17.50 2.60
CA THR A 289 6.98 17.46 1.18
C THR A 289 7.27 16.03 0.73
N THR A 290 6.47 15.53 -0.21
CA THR A 290 6.79 14.30 -0.94
C THR A 290 7.96 14.58 -1.88
N ILE A 291 8.99 13.75 -1.80
CA ILE A 291 10.17 13.82 -2.65
C ILE A 291 10.31 12.52 -3.44
N LYS A 292 11.21 12.54 -4.42
CA LYS A 292 11.63 11.34 -5.14
C LYS A 292 12.69 10.58 -4.34
N CYS A 293 12.48 9.29 -4.11
CA CYS A 293 13.42 8.43 -3.40
C CYS A 293 14.58 7.96 -4.31
N SER A 294 15.55 7.26 -3.72
CA SER A 294 16.71 6.70 -4.42
C SER A 294 16.37 5.63 -5.47
N THR A 295 15.20 5.00 -5.37
CA THR A 295 14.71 3.99 -6.33
C THR A 295 13.72 4.58 -7.35
N ASP A 296 13.75 5.89 -7.56
CA ASP A 296 12.86 6.64 -8.45
C ASP A 296 11.35 6.62 -8.10
N TYR A 297 10.98 6.06 -6.95
CA TYR A 297 9.62 6.05 -6.39
C TYR A 297 9.35 7.26 -5.48
N ARG A 298 8.15 7.32 -4.89
CA ARG A 298 7.77 8.40 -3.96
C ARG A 298 8.22 8.09 -2.53
N ALA A 299 8.76 9.11 -1.89
CA ALA A 299 8.90 9.16 -0.44
C ALA A 299 8.00 10.28 0.07
N PHE A 300 6.87 9.92 0.69
CA PHE A 300 5.96 10.89 1.29
C PHE A 300 6.68 11.70 2.36
N GLY A 301 6.27 12.96 2.53
CA GLY A 301 6.70 13.76 3.67
C GLY A 301 6.33 13.04 4.96
N LEU A 302 7.27 12.94 5.90
CA LEU A 302 7.12 12.18 7.13
C LEU A 302 5.90 12.62 7.95
N LYS A 303 5.72 13.94 8.14
CA LYS A 303 4.53 14.50 8.81
C LYS A 303 3.27 14.40 7.96
N TYR A 304 3.41 14.45 6.63
CA TYR A 304 2.28 14.25 5.72
C TYR A 304 1.72 12.83 5.83
N TRP A 305 2.57 11.80 5.78
CA TRP A 305 2.16 10.40 5.94
C TRP A 305 1.42 10.18 7.26
N ILE A 306 2.01 10.64 8.37
CA ILE A 306 1.42 10.51 9.71
C ILE A 306 0.05 11.21 9.76
N LEU A 307 -0.07 12.43 9.23
CA LEU A 307 -1.34 13.17 9.22
C LEU A 307 -2.41 12.45 8.38
N ALA A 308 -2.05 12.04 7.17
CA ALA A 308 -2.97 11.43 6.23
C ALA A 308 -3.47 10.07 6.76
N LYS A 309 -2.55 9.20 7.21
CA LYS A 309 -2.90 7.90 7.79
C LYS A 309 -3.70 8.05 9.08
N TYR A 310 -3.34 9.01 9.95
CA TYR A 310 -4.10 9.33 11.16
C TYR A 310 -5.55 9.70 10.83
N ARG A 311 -5.76 10.62 9.87
CA ARG A 311 -7.11 11.03 9.43
C ARG A 311 -7.93 9.87 8.90
N PHE A 312 -7.32 9.08 8.01
CA PHE A 312 -7.96 7.90 7.43
C PHE A 312 -8.41 6.93 8.53
N VAL A 313 -7.50 6.52 9.41
CA VAL A 313 -7.81 5.56 10.49
C VAL A 313 -8.87 6.13 11.44
N CYS A 314 -8.79 7.41 11.80
CA CYS A 314 -9.79 8.05 12.64
C CYS A 314 -11.19 8.05 12.02
N GLN A 315 -11.29 8.33 10.71
CA GLN A 315 -12.56 8.32 9.99
C GLN A 315 -13.10 6.91 9.79
N TYR A 316 -12.26 6.00 9.26
CA TYR A 316 -12.65 4.65 8.88
C TYR A 316 -13.09 3.83 10.10
N TYR A 317 -12.34 3.93 11.21
CA TYR A 317 -12.65 3.20 12.45
C TYR A 317 -13.50 3.99 13.45
N ASN A 318 -14.07 5.13 13.02
CA ASN A 318 -14.97 5.99 13.78
C ASN A 318 -14.42 6.33 15.18
N MET A 319 -13.19 6.84 15.22
CA MET A 319 -12.49 7.23 16.44
C MET A 319 -12.75 8.70 16.82
N ASP A 320 -12.72 9.00 18.11
CA ASP A 320 -12.67 10.37 18.61
C ASP A 320 -11.22 10.86 18.59
N CYS A 321 -10.88 11.65 17.58
CA CYS A 321 -9.52 12.10 17.28
C CYS A 321 -9.37 13.62 17.42
N ASP A 322 -8.13 14.09 17.54
CA ASP A 322 -7.82 15.50 17.79
C ASP A 322 -8.38 16.39 16.66
N SER A 323 -9.36 17.23 17.00
CA SER A 323 -10.07 18.08 16.05
C SER A 323 -9.15 19.02 15.26
N LYS A 324 -8.00 19.41 15.83
CA LYS A 324 -7.02 20.25 15.12
C LYS A 324 -6.48 19.53 13.90
N TYR A 325 -6.12 18.26 14.05
CA TYR A 325 -5.52 17.47 12.97
C TYR A 325 -6.59 16.86 12.07
N MET A 326 -7.83 16.71 12.54
CA MET A 326 -8.98 16.33 11.72
C MET A 326 -9.57 17.47 10.88
N ASP A 327 -9.17 18.73 11.11
CA ASP A 327 -9.64 19.87 10.33
C ASP A 327 -9.12 19.81 8.88
N GLU A 328 -10.04 19.78 7.91
CA GLU A 328 -9.72 19.83 6.47
C GLU A 328 -8.97 21.11 6.09
N ASN A 329 -9.06 22.17 6.90
CA ASN A 329 -8.35 23.44 6.72
C ASN A 329 -7.00 23.48 7.48
N TYR A 330 -6.52 22.36 8.03
CA TYR A 330 -5.19 22.30 8.63
C TYR A 330 -4.13 22.69 7.59
N GLU A 331 -3.51 23.85 7.78
CA GLU A 331 -2.51 24.37 6.86
C GLU A 331 -1.15 23.74 7.11
N TYR A 332 -0.50 23.32 6.03
CA TYR A 332 0.89 22.92 5.99
C TYR A 332 1.51 23.38 4.67
N THR A 333 2.83 23.52 4.67
CA THR A 333 3.59 23.97 3.51
C THR A 333 4.40 22.83 2.91
N ILE A 334 4.48 22.80 1.58
CA ILE A 334 5.39 21.95 0.84
C ILE A 334 6.49 22.80 0.19
N ASP A 335 7.67 22.22 0.03
CA ASP A 335 8.76 22.83 -0.73
C ASP A 335 8.69 22.39 -2.19
N GLU A 336 8.09 23.24 -3.03
CA GLU A 336 7.91 23.02 -4.47
C GLU A 336 9.23 22.80 -5.24
N SER A 337 10.37 23.23 -4.69
CA SER A 337 11.66 23.08 -5.38
C SER A 337 12.17 21.64 -5.39
N VAL A 338 11.78 20.85 -4.37
CA VAL A 338 12.15 19.44 -4.23
C VAL A 338 10.94 18.51 -4.30
N TYR A 339 9.72 19.06 -4.37
CA TYR A 339 8.48 18.30 -4.51
C TYR A 339 8.49 17.45 -5.79
N LYS A 340 8.18 16.17 -5.62
CA LYS A 340 8.00 15.21 -6.71
C LYS A 340 6.87 14.24 -6.37
N ASP A 341 5.81 14.32 -7.15
CA ASP A 341 4.75 13.33 -7.22
C ASP A 341 4.62 12.93 -8.69
N GLU A 342 5.33 11.86 -9.06
CA GLU A 342 5.17 11.27 -10.38
C GLU A 342 3.81 10.57 -10.38
N ASN A 343 2.80 11.27 -10.90
CA ASN A 343 1.49 10.66 -11.12
C ASN A 343 1.69 9.55 -12.17
N TYR A 344 1.77 8.30 -11.72
CA TYR A 344 1.88 7.13 -12.60
C TYR A 344 0.67 6.97 -13.54
N SER A 345 -0.31 7.89 -13.50
CA SER A 345 -1.32 8.08 -14.53
C SER A 345 -0.74 8.19 -15.95
N ASP A 346 0.48 8.70 -16.09
CA ASP A 346 1.14 8.83 -17.41
C ASP A 346 1.71 7.49 -17.94
N LEU A 347 1.82 6.45 -17.10
CA LEU A 347 2.14 5.09 -17.53
C LEU A 347 0.93 4.38 -18.17
N LEU A 348 -0.27 4.94 -18.04
CA LEU A 348 -1.47 4.50 -18.77
C LEU A 348 -1.43 5.07 -20.20
N VAL A 349 -0.47 4.60 -20.99
CA VAL A 349 -0.40 4.93 -22.42
C VAL A 349 -1.61 4.31 -23.12
N GLU A 350 -2.49 5.14 -23.69
CA GLU A 350 -3.50 4.71 -24.67
C GLU A 350 -2.81 3.90 -25.77
N GLU A 351 -3.29 2.68 -26.03
CA GLU A 351 -2.77 1.88 -27.15
C GLU A 351 -2.82 2.74 -28.44
N PRO A 352 -1.71 2.85 -29.19
CA PRO A 352 -1.73 3.54 -30.46
C PRO A 352 -2.69 2.82 -31.40
N ALA A 353 -3.64 3.58 -31.95
CA ALA A 353 -4.60 3.11 -32.95
C ALA A 353 -3.89 2.23 -34.00
N MET A 354 -4.32 0.96 -34.12
CA MET A 354 -3.92 0.13 -35.24
C MET A 354 -4.42 0.80 -36.52
N ASN A 355 -3.52 1.49 -37.22
CA ASN A 355 -3.73 1.88 -38.60
C ASN A 355 -3.83 0.60 -39.43
N GLU A 356 -5.05 0.27 -39.86
CA GLU A 356 -5.28 -0.66 -40.96
C GLU A 356 -4.65 -0.07 -42.23
N SER A 357 -3.43 -0.49 -42.54
CA SER A 357 -2.89 -0.35 -43.88
C SER A 357 -3.52 -1.42 -44.77
N GLU A 358 -4.55 -1.03 -45.53
CA GLU A 358 -5.12 -1.83 -46.61
C GLU A 358 -4.04 -2.14 -47.67
N SER A 359 -3.77 -3.44 -47.87
CA SER A 359 -3.12 -3.92 -49.08
C SER A 359 -4.18 -4.12 -50.16
N THR A 360 -4.03 -3.34 -51.23
CA THR A 360 -4.81 -3.31 -52.47
C THR A 360 -5.05 -4.66 -53.14
N SER A 361 -6.28 -4.92 -53.56
CA SER A 361 -6.62 -5.82 -54.68
C SER A 361 -7.93 -5.39 -55.38
N ASN A 362 -7.78 -4.43 -56.29
CA ASN A 362 -8.31 -4.43 -57.66
C ASN A 362 -9.70 -5.01 -58.01
N THR A 363 -10.51 -4.08 -58.55
CA THR A 363 -11.33 -4.11 -59.79
C THR A 363 -12.79 -4.54 -59.81
N GLU A 364 -13.57 -3.59 -60.37
CA GLU A 364 -14.69 -3.70 -61.31
C GLU A 364 -16.15 -3.44 -60.82
N THR A 365 -16.55 -2.18 -61.05
CA THR A 365 -17.72 -1.72 -61.85
C THR A 365 -19.13 -2.29 -61.57
N SER A 366 -20.03 -1.42 -61.08
CA SER A 366 -21.06 -0.76 -61.92
C SER A 366 -21.94 0.21 -61.11
N LYS A 367 -22.19 1.39 -61.70
CA LYS A 367 -23.20 2.42 -61.34
C LYS A 367 -24.52 2.07 -62.07
N PRO A 368 -25.66 2.80 -61.92
CA PRO A 368 -26.05 3.88 -60.99
C PRO A 368 -27.48 3.68 -60.42
N THR A 369 -28.00 4.59 -59.59
CA THR A 369 -29.34 5.23 -59.78
C THR A 369 -29.52 6.43 -58.83
N THR A 370 -30.11 7.47 -59.40
CA THR A 370 -30.29 8.85 -58.91
C THR A 370 -31.71 9.05 -58.38
N THR A 371 -31.86 9.89 -57.33
CA THR A 371 -32.97 10.80 -56.97
C THR A 371 -34.45 10.37 -57.15
N THR A 372 -35.31 10.65 -56.16
CA THR A 372 -36.25 11.81 -56.16
C THR A 372 -36.99 11.94 -54.81
N LYS A 373 -37.38 13.17 -54.52
CA LYS A 373 -37.94 13.83 -53.34
C LYS A 373 -39.48 13.74 -53.29
N ILE A 374 -40.09 13.81 -52.09
CA ILE A 374 -41.25 14.67 -51.69
C ILE A 374 -42.02 14.08 -50.50
N GLU A 375 -42.32 14.98 -49.55
CA GLU A 375 -43.12 14.87 -48.34
C GLU A 375 -44.60 14.51 -48.60
N SER A 376 -45.24 13.80 -47.66
CA SER A 376 -46.37 14.34 -46.88
C SER A 376 -46.81 13.40 -45.75
N THR A 377 -47.07 14.03 -44.61
CA THR A 377 -47.65 13.57 -43.34
C THR A 377 -48.92 12.71 -43.46
N THR A 378 -49.11 11.71 -42.58
CA THR A 378 -50.03 11.73 -41.40
C THR A 378 -49.88 10.42 -40.60
N SER A 379 -50.08 10.52 -39.28
CA SER A 379 -49.82 9.57 -38.18
C SER A 379 -50.35 8.13 -38.30
N ILE A 380 -49.71 7.18 -37.60
CA ILE A 380 -50.30 6.41 -36.48
C ILE A 380 -49.21 5.57 -35.76
N ALA A 381 -49.30 5.59 -34.42
CA ALA A 381 -48.79 4.66 -33.41
C ALA A 381 -47.29 4.63 -33.06
N GLN A 382 -46.99 5.19 -31.88
CA GLN A 382 -45.91 4.74 -30.99
C GLN A 382 -46.02 3.23 -30.73
N PRO A 383 -44.89 2.50 -30.69
CA PRO A 383 -44.64 1.52 -29.66
C PRO A 383 -44.09 2.24 -28.43
N THR A 384 -44.87 2.15 -27.36
CA THR A 384 -44.55 2.57 -25.99
C THR A 384 -43.23 1.99 -25.49
N SER A 385 -42.44 2.87 -24.88
CA SER A 385 -41.28 2.69 -24.00
C SER A 385 -41.04 1.29 -23.42
N SER A 386 -39.84 0.74 -23.65
CA SER A 386 -39.14 0.06 -22.58
C SER A 386 -38.70 1.13 -21.58
N ILE A 387 -39.25 1.08 -20.37
CA ILE A 387 -38.85 1.98 -19.29
C ILE A 387 -37.44 1.54 -18.86
N ASN A 388 -36.40 2.25 -19.30
CA ASN A 388 -35.07 2.10 -18.71
C ASN A 388 -35.20 2.42 -17.22
N LYS A 389 -34.92 1.43 -16.36
CA LYS A 389 -35.09 1.54 -14.91
C LYS A 389 -34.15 2.58 -14.29
N TYR A 390 -33.02 2.87 -14.97
CA TYR A 390 -31.97 3.77 -14.53
C TYR A 390 -31.46 4.61 -15.72
N ASN A 391 -31.00 5.82 -15.45
CA ASN A 391 -30.46 6.77 -16.43
C ASN A 391 -28.92 6.75 -16.49
N CYS A 392 -28.27 6.39 -15.39
CA CYS A 392 -26.82 6.24 -15.28
C CYS A 392 -26.49 5.03 -14.42
N GLN A 393 -25.29 4.51 -14.59
CA GLN A 393 -24.84 3.31 -13.90
C GLN A 393 -24.85 3.47 -12.37
N ALA A 394 -24.58 4.67 -11.87
CA ALA A 394 -24.59 5.00 -10.44
C ALA A 394 -25.96 4.77 -9.76
N GLU A 395 -27.08 4.88 -10.48
CA GLU A 395 -28.41 4.62 -9.90
C GLU A 395 -28.63 3.14 -9.56
N THR A 396 -27.87 2.23 -10.16
CA THR A 396 -27.93 0.80 -9.84
C THR A 396 -27.44 0.46 -8.44
N ILE A 397 -26.63 1.34 -7.84
CA ILE A 397 -26.05 1.21 -6.51
C ILE A 397 -26.50 2.33 -5.56
N GLY A 398 -27.58 3.04 -5.90
CA GLY A 398 -28.24 4.00 -5.00
C GLY A 398 -27.77 5.46 -5.12
N TYR A 399 -26.89 5.79 -6.08
CA TYR A 399 -26.41 7.15 -6.31
C TYR A 399 -27.13 7.83 -7.48
N SER A 400 -27.22 9.16 -7.49
CA SER A 400 -27.91 9.90 -8.57
C SER A 400 -27.01 10.14 -9.79
N CYS A 401 -27.61 10.35 -10.96
CA CYS A 401 -26.88 10.81 -12.14
C CYS A 401 -26.44 12.26 -12.01
N CYS A 402 -25.33 12.60 -12.64
CA CYS A 402 -24.84 13.97 -12.65
C CYS A 402 -25.77 14.87 -13.48
N PRO A 403 -26.04 16.09 -12.99
CA PRO A 403 -26.76 17.07 -13.79
C PRO A 403 -25.91 17.49 -14.99
N SER A 404 -26.55 17.95 -16.07
CA SER A 404 -25.91 18.16 -17.38
C SER A 404 -24.77 19.18 -17.39
N ASN A 405 -24.66 20.02 -16.35
CA ASN A 405 -23.59 20.99 -16.16
C ASN A 405 -22.34 20.38 -15.49
N VAL A 406 -22.43 19.20 -14.89
CA VAL A 406 -21.29 18.45 -14.35
C VAL A 406 -20.85 17.46 -15.42
N LYS A 407 -19.74 17.77 -16.10
CA LYS A 407 -19.16 16.94 -17.17
C LYS A 407 -17.74 16.47 -16.87
N LEU A 408 -17.13 17.04 -15.82
CA LEU A 408 -15.78 16.70 -15.40
C LEU A 408 -15.82 15.41 -14.58
N THR A 409 -15.10 14.40 -15.06
CA THR A 409 -14.87 13.17 -14.31
C THR A 409 -13.81 13.42 -13.25
N LEU A 410 -14.17 13.25 -11.98
CA LEU A 410 -13.27 13.41 -10.84
C LEU A 410 -12.76 12.07 -10.31
N PHE A 411 -13.50 10.99 -10.57
CA PHE A 411 -13.23 9.66 -10.06
C PHE A 411 -13.80 8.61 -11.03
N ARG A 412 -13.15 7.44 -11.14
CA ARG A 412 -13.63 6.31 -11.95
C ARG A 412 -13.49 5.02 -11.13
N ASP A 413 -14.53 4.20 -11.16
CA ASP A 413 -14.54 2.88 -10.54
C ASP A 413 -15.25 1.85 -11.44
N GLU A 414 -15.51 0.66 -10.90
CA GLU A 414 -16.27 -0.43 -11.53
C GLU A 414 -17.74 -0.08 -11.91
N ASN A 415 -18.29 1.00 -11.36
CA ASN A 415 -19.64 1.51 -11.63
C ASN A 415 -19.63 2.73 -12.57
N GLY A 416 -18.47 3.09 -13.11
CA GLY A 416 -18.31 4.06 -14.17
C GLY A 416 -17.57 5.34 -13.75
N SER A 417 -17.75 6.40 -14.53
CA SER A 417 -17.19 7.72 -14.25
C SER A 417 -18.09 8.48 -13.29
N TRP A 418 -17.48 9.18 -12.34
CA TRP A 418 -18.14 9.95 -11.30
C TRP A 418 -17.73 11.42 -11.37
N GLY A 419 -18.72 12.28 -11.14
CA GLY A 419 -18.53 13.70 -10.91
C GLY A 419 -19.08 14.09 -9.55
N TYR A 420 -18.79 15.31 -9.11
CA TYR A 420 -19.34 15.87 -7.89
C TYR A 420 -20.24 17.05 -8.22
N ASP A 421 -21.52 16.98 -7.83
CA ASP A 421 -22.47 18.07 -7.98
C ASP A 421 -22.30 19.05 -6.81
N PHE A 422 -21.45 20.05 -7.01
CA PHE A 422 -21.17 21.09 -6.01
C PHE A 422 -22.40 21.89 -5.57
N LYS A 423 -23.45 21.96 -6.40
CA LYS A 423 -24.70 22.67 -6.06
C LYS A 423 -25.50 21.88 -5.02
N ASN A 424 -25.56 20.56 -5.17
CA ASN A 424 -26.31 19.68 -4.27
C ASN A 424 -25.42 18.91 -3.29
N LYS A 425 -24.10 19.19 -3.29
CA LYS A 425 -23.08 18.60 -2.41
C LYS A 425 -23.13 17.07 -2.35
N ARG A 426 -23.16 16.43 -3.51
CA ARG A 426 -23.26 14.96 -3.61
C ARG A 426 -22.47 14.40 -4.78
N TRP A 427 -21.96 13.18 -4.61
CA TRP A 427 -21.42 12.38 -5.70
C TRP A 427 -22.52 11.96 -6.67
N CYS A 428 -22.17 11.92 -7.96
CA CYS A 428 -23.08 11.57 -9.02
C CYS A 428 -22.39 10.80 -10.15
N GLY A 429 -23.15 9.93 -10.83
CA GLY A 429 -22.65 9.14 -11.96
C GLY A 429 -22.71 9.89 -13.29
N LEU A 430 -21.61 9.86 -14.03
CA LEU A 430 -21.48 10.39 -15.39
C LEU A 430 -21.67 9.31 -16.46
N SER A 431 -21.44 8.04 -16.11
CA SER A 431 -21.60 6.93 -17.05
C SER A 431 -23.08 6.61 -17.32
N PRO A 432 -23.54 6.60 -18.59
CA PRO A 432 -24.91 6.24 -18.92
C PRO A 432 -25.21 4.78 -18.54
N TYR A 433 -26.45 4.51 -18.15
CA TYR A 433 -26.89 3.15 -17.87
C TYR A 433 -27.09 2.41 -19.19
N ILE A 434 -26.47 1.25 -19.33
CA ILE A 434 -26.66 0.36 -20.48
C ILE A 434 -27.29 -0.93 -19.95
N ASP A 435 -28.49 -1.26 -20.44
CA ASP A 435 -29.16 -2.50 -20.08
C ASP A 435 -28.63 -3.66 -20.93
N HIS A 436 -27.85 -4.54 -20.30
CA HIS A 436 -27.23 -5.70 -20.94
C HIS A 436 -28.10 -6.96 -20.89
N SER A 437 -29.37 -6.87 -20.45
CA SER A 437 -30.21 -8.05 -20.25
C SER A 437 -30.54 -8.84 -21.52
N ASN A 438 -30.33 -8.26 -22.71
CA ASN A 438 -30.66 -8.85 -24.00
C ASN A 438 -29.43 -9.10 -24.91
N ASP A 439 -28.21 -8.93 -24.39
CA ASP A 439 -27.01 -9.11 -25.20
C ASP A 439 -26.69 -10.60 -25.42
N GLU A 440 -26.50 -10.98 -26.69
CA GLU A 440 -26.10 -12.34 -27.05
C GLU A 440 -24.65 -12.59 -26.58
N CYS A 441 -24.50 -13.52 -25.65
CA CYS A 441 -23.32 -13.59 -24.81
C CYS A 441 -22.52 -14.85 -25.08
N TRP A 442 -21.30 -14.63 -25.56
CA TRP A 442 -20.45 -15.69 -26.08
C TRP A 442 -20.02 -16.71 -25.01
N SER A 443 -19.96 -16.30 -23.73
CA SER A 443 -19.54 -17.17 -22.62
C SER A 443 -20.57 -18.22 -22.24
N GLU A 444 -21.85 -18.02 -22.58
CA GLU A 444 -22.91 -18.99 -22.27
C GLU A 444 -22.67 -20.32 -22.99
N LYS A 445 -22.10 -20.27 -24.20
CA LYS A 445 -21.69 -21.46 -24.98
C LYS A 445 -20.55 -22.25 -24.31
N LEU A 446 -19.85 -21.63 -23.37
CA LEU A 446 -18.77 -22.23 -22.57
C LEU A 446 -19.23 -22.62 -21.16
N GLY A 447 -20.52 -22.44 -20.84
CA GLY A 447 -21.10 -22.77 -19.53
C GLY A 447 -21.06 -21.64 -18.50
N TYR A 448 -20.70 -20.41 -18.89
CA TYR A 448 -20.57 -19.26 -17.98
C TYR A 448 -21.58 -18.16 -18.30
N LYS A 449 -22.20 -17.59 -17.26
CA LYS A 449 -23.19 -16.50 -17.40
C LYS A 449 -22.54 -15.22 -17.94
N CYS A 450 -23.36 -14.28 -18.37
CA CYS A 450 -22.91 -12.95 -18.77
C CYS A 450 -22.70 -12.07 -17.57
N CYS A 451 -21.69 -11.21 -17.66
CA CYS A 451 -21.51 -10.15 -16.70
C CYS A 451 -22.59 -9.09 -16.91
N LYS A 452 -23.14 -8.60 -15.80
CA LYS A 452 -24.06 -7.47 -15.76
C LYS A 452 -23.31 -6.13 -15.78
N LYS A 453 -22.05 -6.14 -15.35
CA LYS A 453 -21.10 -5.03 -15.41
C LYS A 453 -20.16 -5.22 -16.63
N CYS A 454 -19.70 -4.12 -17.20
CA CYS A 454 -18.74 -4.11 -18.32
C CYS A 454 -17.26 -4.21 -17.88
N PHE A 455 -17.00 -4.57 -16.62
CA PHE A 455 -15.65 -4.63 -16.06
C PHE A 455 -14.91 -5.92 -16.48
N THR A 456 -13.84 -5.76 -17.26
CA THR A 456 -13.04 -6.89 -17.75
C THR A 456 -11.95 -7.25 -16.75
N TRP A 457 -12.04 -8.45 -16.16
CA TRP A 457 -11.06 -9.04 -15.26
C TRP A 457 -9.90 -9.72 -16.01
N TYR A 458 -10.18 -10.37 -17.15
CA TYR A 458 -9.20 -11.16 -17.92
C TYR A 458 -9.66 -11.34 -19.37
N VAL A 459 -8.74 -11.48 -20.34
CA VAL A 459 -9.09 -11.70 -21.76
C VAL A 459 -8.43 -12.99 -22.25
N ASP A 460 -9.18 -13.83 -22.95
CA ASP A 460 -8.63 -14.99 -23.66
C ASP A 460 -9.08 -15.03 -25.13
N LYS A 461 -8.73 -16.12 -25.82
CA LYS A 461 -9.12 -16.38 -27.22
C LYS A 461 -10.63 -16.40 -27.47
N ASN A 462 -11.45 -16.53 -26.42
CA ASN A 462 -12.91 -16.59 -26.51
C ASN A 462 -13.55 -15.21 -26.31
N GLY A 463 -12.95 -14.34 -25.49
CA GLY A 463 -13.38 -12.96 -25.29
C GLY A 463 -12.94 -12.35 -23.95
N LYS A 464 -13.53 -11.19 -23.61
CA LYS A 464 -13.28 -10.48 -22.35
C LYS A 464 -14.12 -11.07 -21.21
N TRP A 465 -13.50 -11.56 -20.16
CA TRP A 465 -14.16 -12.14 -18.98
C TRP A 465 -14.22 -11.12 -17.84
N GLY A 466 -15.31 -11.14 -17.08
CA GLY A 466 -15.46 -10.44 -15.80
C GLY A 466 -15.64 -11.43 -14.65
N PHE A 467 -15.74 -10.88 -13.44
CA PHE A 467 -15.89 -11.65 -12.22
C PHE A 467 -16.99 -11.02 -11.37
N GLU A 468 -18.10 -11.73 -11.17
CA GLU A 468 -19.27 -11.23 -10.44
C GLU A 468 -19.75 -12.27 -9.43
N TYR A 469 -20.00 -11.86 -8.18
CA TYR A 469 -20.44 -12.75 -7.09
C TYR A 469 -19.56 -14.01 -6.98
N PHE A 470 -18.24 -13.83 -7.03
CA PHE A 470 -17.24 -14.89 -6.97
C PHE A 470 -17.32 -15.93 -8.10
N LYS A 471 -17.93 -15.56 -9.24
CA LYS A 471 -18.07 -16.43 -10.42
C LYS A 471 -17.62 -15.73 -11.69
N LYS A 472 -16.88 -16.47 -12.50
CA LYS A 472 -16.45 -16.05 -13.84
C LYS A 472 -17.65 -15.86 -14.75
N CYS A 473 -17.70 -14.74 -15.46
CA CYS A 473 -18.74 -14.39 -16.41
C CYS A 473 -18.13 -13.79 -17.70
N GLY A 474 -18.81 -13.90 -18.84
CA GLY A 474 -18.36 -13.27 -20.08
C GLY A 474 -18.86 -11.85 -20.20
N ILE A 475 -17.99 -10.92 -20.56
CA ILE A 475 -18.34 -9.53 -20.83
C ILE A 475 -19.10 -9.47 -22.16
N PRO A 476 -20.31 -8.88 -22.16
CA PRO A 476 -21.09 -8.65 -23.38
C PRO A 476 -20.29 -7.87 -24.42
N LYS A 477 -20.45 -8.20 -25.71
CA LYS A 477 -19.76 -7.48 -26.80
C LYS A 477 -20.15 -6.00 -26.89
N SER A 478 -21.34 -5.64 -26.39
CA SER A 478 -21.81 -4.26 -26.26
C SER A 478 -20.95 -3.41 -25.32
N CYS A 479 -20.21 -4.04 -24.40
CA CYS A 479 -19.26 -3.38 -23.49
C CYS A 479 -17.89 -3.08 -24.14
N TYR A 480 -17.70 -3.39 -25.43
CA TYR A 480 -16.41 -3.22 -26.10
C TYR A 480 -16.27 -1.85 -26.79
N ALA A 481 -17.26 -0.97 -26.60
CA ALA A 481 -17.34 0.36 -27.20
C ALA A 481 -16.39 1.38 -26.55
#